data_AF-A0A1A7Q8N4-F1
#
_entry.id   AF-A0A1A7Q8N4-F1
#
_cell.length_a   1.000
_cell.length_b   1.000
_cell.length_c   1.000
_cell.angle_alpha   90.00
_cell.angle_beta   90.00
_cell.angle_gamma   90.00
#
_symmetry.space_group_name_H-M   'P 1'
#
loop_
_entity.id
_entity.type
_entity.pdbx_description
1 polymer ?
#
loop_
_entity_poly.entity_id
_entity_poly.type
_entity_poly.pdbx_seq_one_letter_code
_entity_poly.pdbx_strand_id
1 'polypeptide(L)'
;MTENIEIHPLSPFLPPNAKMLMLGSFPPPKHRWKMNFYYPNFQNDMWRIYGLVFFDNKDYFLNEDKTAFDQPKIEQFLQEKGIAVCSDPL
;
A
#
# COMPACT_ATOMS: atom_id res chain seq x y z
N MET A 1 30.52 12.99 10.24
CA MET A 1 29.05 12.84 10.18
C MET A 1 28.81 11.50 9.52
N THR A 2 28.37 10.49 10.27
CA THR A 2 27.96 9.21 9.68
C THR A 2 26.64 9.44 8.99
N GLU A 3 26.60 9.33 7.67
CA GLU A 3 25.35 9.32 6.91
C GLU A 3 24.49 8.16 7.43
N ASN A 4 23.36 8.50 8.08
CA ASN A 4 22.36 7.50 8.39
C ASN A 4 21.68 7.14 7.07
N ILE A 5 22.11 6.04 6.46
CA ILE A 5 21.43 5.46 5.30
C ILE A 5 20.06 4.99 5.79
N GLU A 6 18.99 5.70 5.40
CA GLU A 6 17.63 5.24 5.60
C GLU A 6 17.32 4.19 4.52
N ILE A 7 17.32 2.91 4.92
CA ILE A 7 16.95 1.81 4.03
C ILE A 7 15.44 1.73 3.93
N HIS A 8 14.93 1.75 2.71
CA HIS A 8 13.52 1.57 2.46
C HIS A 8 13.05 0.18 2.96
N PRO A 9 12.08 0.11 3.90
CA PRO A 9 11.73 -1.15 4.57
C PRO A 9 10.84 -2.10 3.76
N LEU A 10 10.17 -1.62 2.71
CA LEU A 10 9.28 -2.43 1.88
C LEU A 10 9.92 -2.73 0.54
N SER A 11 9.88 -4.00 0.14
CA SER A 11 10.21 -4.41 -1.22
C SER A 11 9.18 -3.88 -2.22
N PRO A 12 9.57 -3.62 -3.48
CA PRO A 12 8.62 -3.32 -4.54
C PRO A 12 7.58 -4.44 -4.70
N PHE A 13 6.31 -4.07 -4.86
CA PHE A 13 5.24 -4.99 -5.25
C PHE A 13 5.08 -4.95 -6.77
N LEU A 14 5.52 -6.00 -7.46
CA LEU A 14 5.64 -6.04 -8.92
C LEU A 14 4.90 -7.25 -9.51
N PRO A 15 3.58 -7.14 -9.77
CA PRO A 15 2.85 -8.18 -10.51
C PRO A 15 3.50 -8.41 -11.89
N PRO A 16 3.60 -9.66 -12.39
CA PRO A 16 4.18 -9.96 -13.70
C PRO A 16 3.39 -9.34 -14.87
N ASN A 17 2.11 -9.04 -14.63
CA ASN A 17 1.18 -8.38 -15.54
C ASN A 17 1.05 -6.87 -15.24
N ALA A 18 2.01 -6.25 -14.55
CA ALA A 18 1.94 -4.84 -14.20
C ALA A 18 1.80 -3.95 -15.45
N LYS A 19 0.78 -3.07 -15.44
CA LYS A 19 0.47 -2.08 -16.48
C LYS A 19 0.50 -0.66 -15.94
N MET A 20 0.40 -0.50 -14.62
CA MET A 20 0.45 0.77 -13.92
C MET A 20 1.39 0.65 -12.73
N LEU A 21 2.23 1.65 -12.49
CA LEU A 21 3.09 1.74 -11.32
C LEU A 21 2.62 2.92 -10.45
N MET A 22 2.23 2.61 -9.21
CA MET A 22 2.06 3.62 -8.17
C MET A 22 3.39 3.89 -7.48
N LEU A 23 3.85 5.14 -7.53
CA LEU A 23 5.02 5.61 -6.80
C LEU A 23 4.58 6.37 -5.55
N GLY A 24 4.71 5.73 -4.39
CA GLY A 24 4.54 6.36 -3.09
C GLY A 24 5.77 7.18 -2.68
N SER A 25 5.63 7.99 -1.66
CA SER A 25 6.78 8.58 -0.96
C SER A 25 7.39 7.59 0.05
N PHE A 26 8.46 7.99 0.74
CA PHE A 26 8.98 7.26 1.89
C PHE A 26 7.86 6.99 2.93
N PRO A 27 7.80 5.77 3.50
CA PRO A 27 6.74 5.36 4.39
C PRO A 27 6.86 6.11 5.71
N PRO A 28 5.74 6.27 6.44
CA PRO A 28 5.79 6.87 7.77
C PRO A 28 6.64 6.01 8.72
N PRO A 29 7.02 6.53 9.90
CA PRO A 29 7.66 5.72 10.93
C PRO A 29 6.87 4.44 11.25
N LYS A 30 7.57 3.30 11.42
CA LYS A 30 6.94 1.97 11.63
C LYS A 30 5.90 1.91 12.74
N HIS A 31 6.03 2.71 13.80
CA HIS A 31 5.04 2.75 14.90
C HIS A 31 3.63 3.21 14.46
N ARG A 32 3.51 3.83 13.28
CA ARG A 32 2.22 4.26 12.70
C ARG A 32 1.60 3.22 11.77
N TRP A 33 2.28 2.09 11.56
CA TRP A 33 1.83 1.09 10.59
C TRP A 33 0.77 0.19 11.21
N LYS A 34 -0.30 -0.03 10.46
CA LYS A 34 -1.36 -1.00 10.77
C LYS A 34 -1.32 -2.22 9.84
N MET A 35 -0.40 -2.23 8.89
CA MET A 35 -0.08 -3.36 8.02
C MET A 35 1.38 -3.25 7.53
N ASN A 36 1.96 -4.35 7.05
CA ASN A 36 3.33 -4.39 6.55
C ASN A 36 3.35 -4.25 5.01
N PHE A 37 2.68 -3.20 4.52
CA PHE A 37 2.47 -2.93 3.08
C PHE A 37 2.34 -1.41 2.81
N TYR A 38 2.23 -1.01 1.54
CA TYR A 38 2.17 0.39 1.12
C TYR A 38 0.91 1.12 1.62
N TYR A 39 1.07 2.39 2.01
CA TYR A 39 0.04 3.20 2.68
C TYR A 39 -0.48 2.57 3.99
N PRO A 40 0.41 2.21 4.94
CA PRO A 40 0.06 1.38 6.10
C PRO A 40 -0.65 2.14 7.24
N ASN A 41 -0.66 3.47 7.22
CA ASN A 41 -1.35 4.26 8.23
C ASN A 41 -2.86 4.20 7.98
N PHE A 42 -3.64 3.79 8.97
CA PHE A 42 -5.11 3.69 8.85
C PHE A 42 -5.81 5.02 8.52
N GLN A 43 -5.18 6.17 8.81
CA GLN A 43 -5.67 7.49 8.42
C GLN A 43 -5.40 7.84 6.95
N ASN A 44 -4.55 7.08 6.25
CA ASN A 44 -4.29 7.31 4.83
C ASN A 44 -5.51 6.86 4.01
N ASP A 45 -5.98 7.72 3.10
CA ASP A 45 -7.19 7.46 2.32
C ASP A 45 -6.98 6.66 1.04
N MET A 46 -5.74 6.30 0.67
CA MET A 46 -5.46 5.63 -0.61
C MET A 46 -6.33 4.38 -0.84
N TRP A 47 -6.39 3.48 0.14
CA TRP A 47 -7.21 2.27 0.01
C TRP A 47 -8.71 2.55 0.08
N ARG A 48 -9.14 3.64 0.72
CA ARG A 48 -10.55 4.09 0.71
C ARG A 48 -10.95 4.65 -0.65
N ILE A 49 -10.08 5.45 -1.26
CA ILE A 49 -10.24 5.96 -2.63
C ILE A 49 -10.37 4.79 -3.60
N TYR A 50 -9.50 3.79 -3.48
CA TYR A 50 -9.59 2.56 -4.30
C TYR A 50 -10.90 1.81 -4.05
N GLY A 51 -11.32 1.67 -2.79
CA GLY A 51 -12.61 1.07 -2.46
C GLY A 51 -13.80 1.79 -3.12
N LEU A 52 -13.80 3.12 -3.11
CA LEU A 52 -14.83 3.94 -3.76
C LEU A 52 -14.79 3.80 -5.29
N VAL A 53 -13.60 3.98 -5.90
CA VAL A 53 -13.45 4.01 -7.37
C VAL A 53 -13.79 2.66 -8.01
N PHE A 54 -13.42 1.54 -7.38
CA PHE A 54 -13.57 0.22 -7.97
C PHE A 54 -14.80 -0.55 -7.48
N PHE A 55 -15.35 -0.20 -6.31
CA PHE A 55 -16.39 -1.00 -5.64
C PHE A 55 -17.53 -0.17 -5.05
N ASP A 56 -17.52 1.16 -5.23
CA ASP A 56 -18.47 2.08 -4.60
C ASP A 56 -18.57 1.90 -3.06
N ASN A 57 -17.47 1.46 -2.44
CA ASN A 57 -17.43 1.14 -1.03
C ASN A 57 -16.08 1.53 -0.43
N LYS A 58 -16.05 2.64 0.31
CA LYS A 58 -14.84 3.13 1.00
C LYS A 58 -14.25 2.12 1.99
N ASP A 59 -15.06 1.22 2.54
CA ASP A 59 -14.63 0.23 3.53
C ASP A 59 -14.22 -1.11 2.88
N TYR A 60 -14.23 -1.22 1.54
CA TYR A 60 -14.03 -2.48 0.82
C TYR A 60 -12.73 -3.20 1.20
N PHE A 61 -11.65 -2.44 1.44
CA PHE A 61 -10.33 -2.98 1.80
C PHE A 61 -10.05 -2.98 3.31
N LEU A 62 -11.05 -2.75 4.16
CA LEU A 62 -10.88 -2.90 5.60
C LEU A 62 -10.99 -4.37 6.01
N ASN A 63 -10.33 -4.72 7.12
CA ASN A 63 -10.57 -5.97 7.80
C ASN A 63 -11.97 -6.00 8.46
N GLU A 64 -12.37 -7.17 8.97
CA GLU A 64 -13.73 -7.38 9.51
C GLU A 64 -14.09 -6.43 10.66
N ASP A 65 -13.13 -6.13 11.55
CA ASP A 65 -13.33 -5.22 12.69
C ASP A 65 -13.17 -3.73 12.33
N LYS A 66 -12.81 -3.43 11.08
CA LYS A 66 -12.58 -2.08 10.55
C LYS A 66 -11.56 -1.26 11.34
N THR A 67 -10.56 -1.90 11.93
CA THR A 67 -9.46 -1.22 12.64
C THR A 67 -8.16 -1.13 11.84
N ALA A 68 -8.07 -1.87 10.72
CA ALA A 68 -6.93 -1.88 9.82
C ALA A 68 -7.36 -2.16 8.37
N PHE A 69 -6.42 -2.03 7.44
CA PHE A 69 -6.59 -2.49 6.07
C PHE A 69 -6.29 -3.99 5.96
N ASP A 70 -7.03 -4.68 5.10
CA ASP A 70 -6.82 -6.08 4.75
C ASP A 70 -5.74 -6.20 3.67
N GLN A 71 -4.49 -6.44 4.12
CA GLN A 71 -3.33 -6.55 3.25
C GLN A 71 -3.48 -7.66 2.19
N PRO A 72 -3.84 -8.92 2.51
CA PRO A 72 -4.07 -9.96 1.50
C PRO A 72 -5.08 -9.56 0.42
N LYS A 73 -6.19 -8.92 0.82
CA LYS A 73 -7.22 -8.46 -0.12
C LYS A 73 -6.71 -7.36 -1.06
N ILE A 74 -5.89 -6.45 -0.54
CA ILE A 74 -5.24 -5.41 -1.34
C ILE A 74 -4.26 -6.04 -2.34
N GLU A 75 -3.37 -6.92 -1.89
CA GLU A 75 -2.38 -7.58 -2.75
C GLU A 75 -3.05 -8.35 -3.88
N GLN A 76 -4.10 -9.12 -3.56
CA GLN A 76 -4.88 -9.84 -4.56
C GLN A 76 -5.49 -8.87 -5.60
N PHE A 77 -6.12 -7.79 -5.15
CA PHE A 77 -6.72 -6.80 -6.05
C PHE A 77 -5.67 -6.17 -6.99
N LEU A 78 -4.51 -5.78 -6.45
CA LEU A 78 -3.44 -5.17 -7.23
C LEU A 78 -2.86 -6.16 -8.26
N GLN A 79 -2.69 -7.43 -7.87
CA GLN A 79 -2.27 -8.51 -8.74
C GLN A 79 -3.24 -8.69 -9.92
N GLU A 80 -4.55 -8.77 -9.63
CA GLU A 80 -5.59 -8.93 -10.65
C GLU A 80 -5.66 -7.73 -11.61
N LYS A 81 -5.51 -6.51 -11.09
CA LYS A 81 -5.53 -5.29 -11.91
C LYS A 81 -4.22 -4.98 -12.62
N GLY A 82 -3.12 -5.65 -12.25
CA GLY A 82 -1.79 -5.36 -12.79
C GLY A 82 -1.29 -3.99 -12.33
N ILE A 83 -1.41 -3.69 -11.04
CA ILE A 83 -0.96 -2.43 -10.43
C ILE A 83 0.25 -2.73 -9.55
N ALA A 84 1.41 -2.25 -9.97
CA ALA A 84 2.62 -2.29 -9.17
C ALA A 84 2.65 -1.14 -8.15
N VAL A 85 3.36 -1.35 -7.03
CA VAL A 85 3.58 -0.30 -6.02
C VAL A 85 5.05 -0.30 -5.61
N CYS A 86 5.65 0.88 -5.67
CA CYS A 86 7.02 1.13 -5.21
C CYS A 86 7.10 2.52 -4.57
N SER A 87 8.17 2.80 -3.85
CA SER A 87 8.43 4.08 -3.20
C SER A 87 9.77 4.69 -3.61
N ASP A 88 10.66 3.90 -4.20
CA ASP A 88 11.91 4.36 -4.80
C ASP A 88 12.03 3.78 -6.22
N PRO A 89 12.21 4.61 -7.26
CA PRO A 89 12.73 4.12 -8.52
C PRO A 89 14.22 3.80 -8.29
N LEU A 90 14.53 2.50 -8.29
CA LEU A 90 15.87 1.88 -8.35
C LEU A 90 17.10 2.82 -8.33
#